data_AF-A0A9E0SYV5-F1
#
_entry.id   AF-A0A9E0SYV5-F1
#
_cell.length_a   1.000
_cell.length_b   1.000
_cell.length_c   1.000
_cell.angle_alpha   90.00
_cell.angle_beta   90.00
_cell.angle_gamma   90.00
#
_symmetry.space_group_name_H-M   'P 1'
#
loop_
_entity.id
_entity.type
_entity.pdbx_description
1 polymer ?
#
loop_
_entity_poly.entity_id
_entity_poly.type
_entity_poly.pdbx_seq_one_letter_code
_entity_poly.pdbx_strand_id
1 'polypeptide(L)'
;MDTDLVRFRIDAALREKAARVCADLGLELHDVLRTVISRIARDGTLPFEADATAPHAPGTPRPFADYDQRLWSGLKPQIDAEVALTLLVRYIAERSAQLAAVSPAGDSEQIARLAQERGDALALRRSLDLSDPEAVARVIARYTPLVGPGTKDA
;
A
#
# COMPACT_ATOMS: atom_id res chain seq x y z
N MET A 1 -21.80 19.74 26.10
CA MET A 1 -20.54 20.08 25.42
C MET A 1 -20.10 18.82 24.71
N ASP A 2 -20.03 18.85 23.38
CA ASP A 2 -19.52 17.71 22.62
C ASP A 2 -18.01 17.62 22.85
N THR A 3 -17.51 16.41 23.13
CA THR A 3 -16.09 16.16 23.38
C THR A 3 -15.60 15.14 22.36
N ASP A 4 -14.78 15.58 21.42
CA ASP A 4 -14.18 14.71 20.41
C ASP A 4 -12.85 14.15 20.90
N LEU A 5 -12.59 12.88 20.57
CA LEU A 5 -11.37 12.17 20.93
C LEU A 5 -10.39 12.15 19.77
N VAL A 6 -9.20 12.72 19.98
CA VAL A 6 -8.08 12.64 19.03
C VAL A 6 -7.17 11.48 19.42
N ARG A 7 -6.92 10.57 18.46
CA ARG A 7 -5.98 9.44 18.61
C ARG A 7 -4.91 9.54 17.53
N PHE A 8 -3.65 9.36 17.92
CA PHE A 8 -2.54 9.28 16.98
C PHE A 8 -1.51 8.26 17.45
N ARG A 9 -0.72 7.75 16.51
CA ARG A 9 0.38 6.82 16.80
C ARG A 9 1.62 7.63 17.12
N ILE A 10 2.33 7.20 18.16
CA ILE A 10 3.58 7.81 18.60
C ILE A 10 4.50 6.71 19.09
N ASP A 11 5.80 6.86 18.86
CA ASP A 11 6.81 5.97 19.43
C ASP A 11 6.71 5.96 20.97
N ALA A 12 6.86 4.78 21.57
CA ALA A 12 6.65 4.59 23.01
C ALA A 12 7.71 5.34 23.84
N ALA A 13 8.97 5.30 23.42
CA ALA A 13 10.06 5.97 24.11
C ALA A 13 9.94 7.50 23.98
N LEU A 14 9.54 7.98 22.80
CA LEU A 14 9.26 9.39 22.55
C LEU A 14 8.12 9.90 23.44
N ARG A 15 7.01 9.16 23.51
CA ARG A 15 5.86 9.50 24.37
C ARG A 15 6.28 9.64 25.83
N GLU A 16 7.05 8.68 26.33
CA GLU A 16 7.48 8.65 27.72
C GLU A 16 8.47 9.77 28.05
N LYS A 17 9.40 10.07 27.12
CA LYS A 17 10.28 11.24 27.24
C LYS A 17 9.48 12.54 27.26
N ALA A 18 8.55 12.73 26.34
CA ALA A 18 7.72 13.93 26.26
C ALA A 18 6.86 14.10 27.52
N ALA A 19 6.24 13.03 28.01
CA ALA A 19 5.45 13.06 29.24
C ALA A 19 6.28 13.48 30.46
N ARG A 20 7.51 12.97 30.61
CA ARG A 20 8.43 13.39 31.68
C ARG A 20 8.76 14.86 31.61
N VAL A 21 9.15 15.36 30.44
CA VAL A 21 9.46 16.79 30.25
C VAL A 21 8.25 17.68 30.55
N CYS A 22 7.04 17.28 30.15
CA CYS A 22 5.83 18.02 30.48
C CYS A 22 5.59 18.02 31.99
N ALA A 23 5.74 16.88 32.65
CA ALA A 23 5.56 16.74 34.10
C ALA A 23 6.57 17.58 34.89
N ASP A 24 7.83 17.66 34.44
CA ASP A 24 8.86 18.52 35.04
C ASP A 24 8.47 20.01 34.95
N LEU A 25 7.66 20.38 33.94
CA LEU A 25 7.08 21.72 33.77
C LEU A 25 5.73 21.90 34.46
N GLY A 26 5.24 20.90 35.20
CA GLY A 26 3.96 20.93 35.89
C GLY A 26 2.74 20.78 34.96
N LEU A 27 2.93 20.22 33.77
CA LEU A 27 1.87 20.04 32.77
C LEU A 27 1.72 18.56 32.40
N GLU A 28 0.49 18.14 32.13
CA GLU A 28 0.25 16.85 31.49
C GLU A 28 0.43 16.95 29.98
N LEU A 29 0.90 15.87 29.35
CA LEU A 29 1.11 15.83 27.90
C LEU A 29 -0.15 16.22 27.12
N HIS A 30 -1.33 15.83 27.61
CA HIS A 30 -2.59 16.12 26.95
C HIS A 30 -3.01 17.60 27.06
N ASP A 31 -2.59 18.31 28.11
CA ASP A 31 -2.83 19.74 28.26
C ASP A 31 -1.96 20.56 27.30
N VAL A 32 -0.71 20.14 27.14
CA VAL A 32 0.20 20.71 26.14
C VAL A 32 -0.37 20.50 24.73
N LEU A 33 -0.81 19.29 24.40
CA LEU A 33 -1.39 18.98 23.08
C LEU A 33 -2.66 19.79 22.82
N ARG A 34 -3.56 19.91 23.80
CA ARG A 34 -4.78 20.74 23.68
C ARG A 34 -4.40 22.19 23.41
N THR A 35 -3.44 22.72 24.15
CA THR A 35 -2.96 24.11 24.00
C THR A 35 -2.37 24.36 22.61
N VAL A 36 -1.55 23.44 22.11
CA VAL A 36 -0.96 23.54 20.76
C VAL A 36 -2.04 23.51 19.68
N ILE A 37 -3.00 22.58 19.75
CA ILE A 37 -4.09 22.49 18.77
C ILE A 37 -4.95 23.76 18.80
N SER A 38 -5.30 24.26 19.99
CA SER A 38 -6.04 25.51 20.14
C SER A 38 -5.28 26.70 19.55
N ARG A 39 -3.96 26.74 19.72
CA ARG A 39 -3.12 27.81 19.17
C ARG A 39 -3.06 27.75 17.64
N ILE A 40 -2.92 26.57 17.05
CA ILE A 40 -2.96 26.39 15.60
C ILE A 40 -4.30 26.87 15.03
N ALA A 41 -5.42 26.48 15.66
CA ALA A 41 -6.75 26.87 15.22
C ALA A 41 -6.98 28.40 15.31
N ARG A 42 -6.41 29.05 16.33
CA ARG A 42 -6.54 30.49 16.56
C ARG A 42 -5.63 31.32 15.66
N ASP A 43 -4.35 30.95 15.59
CA ASP A 43 -3.31 31.77 14.98
C ASP A 43 -3.14 31.43 13.49
N GLY A 44 -3.67 30.29 13.04
CA GLY A 44 -3.53 29.82 11.65
C GLY A 44 -2.11 29.37 11.29
N THR A 45 -1.22 29.28 12.27
CA THR A 45 0.20 28.96 12.10
C THR A 45 0.68 27.94 13.12
N LEU A 46 1.70 27.16 12.77
CA LEU A 46 2.34 26.25 13.72
C LEU A 46 3.16 27.06 14.75
N PRO A 47 3.10 26.71 16.04
CA PRO A 47 3.72 27.50 17.12
C PRO A 47 5.22 27.24 17.30
N PHE A 48 5.82 26.49 16.39
CA PHE A 48 7.26 26.27 16.31
C PHE A 48 7.74 26.79 14.96
N GLU A 49 8.91 27.42 14.94
CA GLU A 49 9.61 27.70 13.69
C GLU A 49 10.03 26.37 13.10
N ALA A 50 9.17 25.80 12.25
CA ALA A 50 9.67 24.92 11.23
C ALA A 50 10.51 25.81 10.31
N ASP A 51 11.81 25.53 10.18
CA ASP A 51 12.64 25.98 9.05
C ASP A 51 12.03 25.43 7.74
N ALA A 52 10.84 25.90 7.39
CA ALA A 52 10.00 25.44 6.31
C ALA A 52 9.38 26.63 5.60
N THR A 53 10.18 27.69 5.40
CA THR A 53 9.93 28.63 4.31
C THR A 53 10.39 28.01 2.99
N ALA A 54 9.72 26.94 2.59
CA ALA A 54 9.60 26.59 1.19
C ALA A 54 8.24 25.90 1.01
N PRO A 55 7.33 26.40 0.15
CA PRO A 55 6.27 25.54 -0.36
C PRO A 55 6.93 24.25 -0.86
N HIS A 56 6.42 23.11 -0.40
CA HIS A 56 7.00 21.81 -0.71
C HIS A 56 7.11 21.66 -2.22
N ALA A 57 8.33 21.66 -2.75
CA ALA A 57 8.55 21.51 -4.18
C ALA A 57 7.99 20.14 -4.60
N PRO A 58 7.23 20.05 -5.69
CA PRO A 58 6.83 18.76 -6.22
C PRO A 58 8.10 17.94 -6.50
N GLY A 59 8.27 16.82 -5.78
CA GLY A 59 9.41 15.92 -5.92
C GLY A 59 10.37 15.82 -4.72
N THR A 60 10.23 16.64 -3.67
CA THR A 60 10.97 16.40 -2.42
C THR A 60 10.30 15.33 -1.54
N PRO A 61 11.04 14.43 -0.88
CA PRO A 61 10.45 13.44 0.03
C PRO A 61 9.75 14.13 1.20
N ARG A 62 8.51 13.76 1.50
CA ARG A 62 7.80 14.30 2.67
C ARG A 62 8.48 13.79 3.94
N PRO A 63 8.75 14.66 4.93
CA PRO A 63 9.05 14.20 6.28
C PRO A 63 7.91 13.27 6.72
N PHE A 64 8.23 12.08 7.22
CA PHE A 64 7.31 11.01 7.62
C PHE A 64 6.68 10.14 6.50
N ALA A 65 6.93 10.39 5.20
CA ALA A 65 6.56 9.41 4.16
C ALA A 65 7.30 8.07 4.34
N ASP A 66 8.55 8.14 4.80
CA ASP A 66 9.39 6.96 5.01
C ASP A 66 9.04 6.20 6.30
N TYR A 67 8.12 6.71 7.13
CA TYR A 67 7.73 6.04 8.36
C TYR A 67 6.95 4.75 8.07
N ASP A 68 6.07 4.78 7.06
CA ASP A 68 5.46 3.58 6.52
C ASP A 68 6.54 2.69 5.89
N GLN A 69 7.44 3.24 5.08
CA GLN A 69 8.44 2.45 4.37
C GLN A 69 9.33 1.60 5.29
N ARG A 70 9.72 2.12 6.47
CA ARG A 70 10.50 1.35 7.47
C ARG A 70 9.72 0.23 8.15
N LEU A 71 8.41 0.40 8.35
CA LEU A 71 7.55 -0.63 8.95
C LEU A 71 7.26 -1.74 7.93
N TRP A 72 7.09 -1.38 6.66
CA TRP A 72 6.74 -2.32 5.60
C TRP A 72 7.96 -2.94 4.91
N SER A 73 9.17 -2.39 5.02
CA SER A 73 10.33 -2.87 4.25
C SER A 73 10.65 -4.35 4.47
N GLY A 74 10.44 -4.88 5.69
CA GLY A 74 10.66 -6.30 5.99
C GLY A 74 9.53 -7.21 5.50
N LEU A 75 8.29 -6.71 5.44
CA LEU A 75 7.10 -7.48 5.03
C LEU A 75 6.80 -7.37 3.54
N LYS A 76 7.24 -6.29 2.90
CA LYS A 76 6.93 -5.97 1.52
C LYS A 76 7.33 -7.07 0.53
N PRO A 77 8.52 -7.70 0.62
CA PRO A 77 8.87 -8.80 -0.27
C PRO A 77 7.88 -9.98 -0.18
N GLN A 78 7.45 -10.32 1.04
CA GLN A 78 6.48 -11.39 1.26
C GLN A 78 5.08 -11.02 0.72
N ILE A 79 4.64 -9.78 0.96
CA ILE A 79 3.37 -9.27 0.43
C ILE A 79 3.39 -9.29 -1.11
N ASP A 80 4.47 -8.79 -1.72
CA ASP A 80 4.61 -8.75 -3.18
C ASP A 80 4.59 -10.18 -3.76
N ALA A 81 5.26 -11.15 -3.11
CA ALA A 81 5.23 -12.56 -3.52
C ALA A 81 3.80 -13.15 -3.48
N GLU A 82 3.04 -12.89 -2.41
CA GLU A 82 1.65 -13.33 -2.29
C GLU A 82 0.73 -12.68 -3.34
N VAL A 83 0.95 -11.39 -3.62
CA VAL A 83 0.23 -10.66 -4.67
C VAL A 83 0.51 -11.28 -6.03
N ALA A 84 1.79 -11.56 -6.35
CA ALA A 84 2.16 -12.20 -7.62
C ALA A 84 1.51 -13.58 -7.80
N LEU A 85 1.50 -14.41 -6.75
CA LEU A 85 0.83 -15.72 -6.78
C LEU A 85 -0.68 -15.58 -6.97
N THR A 86 -1.31 -14.64 -6.27
CA THR A 86 -2.75 -14.39 -6.34
C THR A 86 -3.16 -13.96 -7.75
N LEU A 87 -2.40 -13.05 -8.37
CA LEU A 87 -2.62 -12.61 -9.74
C LEU A 87 -2.54 -13.77 -10.74
N LEU A 88 -1.52 -14.62 -10.62
CA LEU A 88 -1.37 -15.80 -11.48
C LEU A 88 -2.54 -16.78 -11.31
N VAL A 89 -2.90 -17.10 -10.07
CA VAL A 89 -4.02 -18.03 -9.78
C VAL A 89 -5.32 -17.49 -10.38
N ARG A 90 -5.60 -16.20 -10.20
CA ARG A 90 -6.82 -15.59 -10.71
C ARG A 90 -6.84 -15.56 -12.24
N TYR A 91 -5.74 -15.17 -12.89
CA TYR A 91 -5.65 -15.20 -14.35
C TYR A 91 -5.86 -16.61 -14.92
N ILE A 92 -5.25 -17.62 -14.31
CA ILE A 92 -5.43 -19.04 -14.70
C ILE A 92 -6.90 -19.45 -14.56
N ALA A 93 -7.56 -19.06 -13.47
CA ALA A 93 -8.97 -19.34 -13.24
C ALA A 93 -9.86 -18.67 -14.30
N GLU A 94 -9.62 -17.38 -14.61
CA GLU A 94 -10.38 -16.63 -15.63
C GLU A 94 -10.23 -17.26 -17.04
N ARG A 95 -9.01 -17.61 -17.46
CA ARG A 95 -8.80 -18.29 -18.75
C ARG A 95 -9.38 -19.69 -18.79
N SER A 96 -9.38 -20.41 -17.65
CA SER A 96 -10.02 -21.72 -17.55
C SER A 96 -11.54 -21.62 -17.66
N ALA A 97 -12.15 -20.60 -17.04
CA ALA A 97 -13.58 -20.33 -17.15
C ALA A 97 -13.96 -19.94 -18.58
N GLN A 98 -13.18 -19.10 -19.25
CA GLN A 98 -13.40 -18.75 -20.66
C GLN A 98 -13.30 -19.97 -21.57
N LEU A 99 -12.29 -20.83 -21.41
CA LEU A 99 -12.18 -22.08 -22.16
C LEU A 99 -13.39 -23.00 -21.97
N ALA A 100 -13.90 -23.10 -20.74
CA ALA A 100 -15.08 -23.92 -20.44
C ALA A 100 -16.37 -23.35 -21.05
N ALA A 101 -16.43 -22.02 -21.27
CA ALA A 101 -17.59 -21.35 -21.85
C ALA A 101 -17.61 -21.40 -23.40
N VAL A 102 -16.47 -21.62 -24.06
CA VAL A 102 -16.41 -21.72 -25.53
C VAL A 102 -17.01 -23.05 -25.99
N SER A 103 -17.95 -22.98 -26.93
CA SER A 103 -18.56 -24.16 -27.55
C SER A 103 -17.52 -24.99 -28.32
N PRO A 104 -17.59 -26.34 -28.31
CA PRO A 104 -16.69 -27.20 -29.10
C PRO A 104 -16.83 -27.03 -30.63
N ALA A 105 -17.91 -26.38 -31.10
CA ALA A 105 -18.07 -25.96 -32.51
C ALA A 105 -17.60 -24.50 -32.75
N GLY A 106 -17.02 -23.86 -31.74
CA GLY A 106 -16.57 -22.47 -31.76
C GLY A 106 -15.22 -22.25 -32.44
N ASP A 107 -14.78 -20.99 -32.40
CA ASP A 107 -13.53 -20.52 -33.00
C ASP A 107 -12.30 -21.25 -32.43
N SER A 108 -11.72 -22.13 -33.25
CA SER A 108 -10.54 -22.92 -32.90
C SER A 108 -9.32 -22.06 -32.58
N GLU A 109 -9.22 -20.87 -33.18
CA GLU A 109 -8.11 -19.94 -32.93
C GLU A 109 -8.23 -19.34 -31.53
N GLN A 110 -9.44 -18.95 -31.13
CA GLN A 110 -9.72 -18.44 -29.78
C GLN A 110 -9.44 -19.50 -28.71
N ILE A 111 -9.85 -20.76 -28.94
CA ILE A 111 -9.58 -21.88 -28.01
C ILE A 111 -8.07 -22.09 -27.87
N ALA A 112 -7.34 -22.14 -28.98
CA ALA A 112 -5.89 -22.34 -28.97
C ALA A 112 -5.17 -21.21 -28.22
N ARG A 113 -5.57 -19.96 -28.45
CA ARG A 113 -5.01 -18.79 -27.76
C ARG A 113 -5.24 -18.85 -26.25
N LEU A 114 -6.47 -19.09 -25.80
CA LEU A 114 -6.79 -19.17 -24.37
C LEU A 114 -6.07 -20.34 -23.68
N ALA A 115 -5.93 -21.48 -24.38
CA ALA A 115 -5.19 -22.64 -23.89
C ALA A 115 -3.69 -22.33 -23.73
N GLN A 116 -3.10 -21.62 -24.69
CA GLN A 116 -1.71 -21.19 -24.65
C GLN A 116 -1.48 -20.19 -23.50
N GLU A 117 -2.30 -19.14 -23.41
CA GLU A 117 -2.20 -18.11 -22.36
C GLU A 117 -2.30 -18.71 -20.94
N ARG A 118 -3.22 -19.68 -20.74
CA ARG A 118 -3.33 -20.43 -19.49
C ARG A 118 -2.09 -21.30 -19.23
N GLY A 119 -1.60 -22.00 -20.26
CA GLY A 119 -0.43 -22.86 -20.19
C GLY A 119 0.83 -22.09 -19.78
N ASP A 120 1.05 -20.94 -20.38
CA ASP A 120 2.17 -20.05 -20.08
C ASP A 120 2.12 -19.55 -18.63
N ALA A 121 0.93 -19.16 -18.15
CA ALA A 121 0.75 -18.72 -16.76
C ALA A 121 0.97 -19.87 -15.75
N LEU A 122 0.54 -21.09 -16.07
CA LEU A 122 0.80 -22.28 -15.25
C LEU A 122 2.29 -22.62 -15.20
N ALA A 123 2.99 -22.55 -16.33
CA ALA A 123 4.43 -22.78 -16.39
C ALA A 123 5.18 -21.74 -15.54
N LEU A 124 4.84 -20.46 -15.73
CA LEU A 124 5.43 -19.36 -14.97
C LEU A 124 5.19 -19.51 -13.45
N ARG A 125 3.99 -19.88 -13.01
CA ARG A 125 3.69 -20.13 -11.60
C ARG A 125 4.57 -21.24 -11.00
N ARG A 126 4.89 -22.29 -11.77
CA ARG A 126 5.72 -23.41 -11.30
C ARG A 126 7.20 -23.05 -11.21
N SER A 127 7.67 -22.16 -12.09
CA SER A 127 9.08 -21.79 -12.17
C SER A 127 9.42 -20.47 -11.48
N LEU A 128 8.42 -19.76 -10.92
CA LEU A 128 8.62 -18.47 -10.26
C LEU A 128 9.41 -18.64 -8.96
N ASP A 129 10.58 -18.01 -8.88
CA ASP A 129 11.29 -17.83 -7.62
C ASP A 129 10.68 -16.65 -6.85
N LEU A 130 10.09 -16.93 -5.69
CA LEU A 130 9.46 -15.93 -4.83
C LEU A 130 10.47 -15.13 -4.01
N SER A 131 11.72 -15.59 -3.93
CA SER A 131 12.81 -14.88 -3.25
C SER A 131 13.46 -13.82 -4.14
N ASP A 132 13.25 -13.90 -5.46
CA ASP A 132 13.73 -12.91 -6.43
C ASP A 132 12.71 -11.74 -6.55
N PRO A 133 13.00 -10.57 -5.96
CA PRO A 133 12.09 -9.44 -6.00
C PRO A 133 11.86 -8.91 -7.42
N GLU A 134 12.82 -9.07 -8.34
CA GLU A 134 12.64 -8.63 -9.72
C GLU A 134 11.70 -9.56 -10.48
N ALA A 135 11.81 -10.88 -10.28
CA ALA A 135 10.88 -11.84 -10.86
C ALA A 135 9.45 -11.60 -10.36
N VAL A 136 9.27 -11.41 -9.06
CA VAL A 136 7.99 -11.07 -8.44
C VAL A 136 7.43 -9.77 -9.04
N ALA A 137 8.24 -8.70 -9.12
CA ALA A 137 7.81 -7.43 -9.69
C ALA A 137 7.39 -7.54 -11.16
N ARG A 138 8.12 -8.33 -11.98
CA ARG A 138 7.74 -8.60 -13.38
C ARG A 138 6.38 -9.30 -13.49
N VAL A 139 6.11 -10.27 -12.62
CA VAL A 139 4.80 -10.95 -12.59
C VAL A 139 3.69 -9.96 -12.22
N ILE A 140 3.88 -9.16 -11.17
CA ILE A 140 2.90 -8.15 -10.76
C ILE A 140 2.62 -7.17 -11.90
N ALA A 141 3.67 -6.62 -12.52
CA ALA A 141 3.52 -5.66 -13.62
C ALA A 141 2.77 -6.26 -14.82
N ARG A 142 3.04 -7.54 -15.15
CA ARG A 142 2.42 -8.22 -16.29
C ARG A 142 0.96 -8.58 -16.05
N TYR A 143 0.62 -9.11 -14.87
CA TYR A 143 -0.70 -9.71 -14.62
C TYR A 143 -1.70 -8.77 -13.94
N THR A 144 -1.25 -7.72 -13.24
CA THR A 144 -2.14 -6.68 -12.69
C THR A 144 -3.16 -6.14 -13.71
N PRO A 145 -2.75 -5.68 -14.92
CA PRO A 145 -3.71 -5.13 -15.89
C PRO A 145 -4.63 -6.21 -16.49
N LEU A 146 -4.20 -7.48 -16.49
CA LEU A 146 -4.95 -8.59 -17.09
C LEU A 146 -6.02 -9.17 -16.16
N VAL A 147 -5.90 -8.90 -14.86
CA VAL A 147 -6.75 -9.43 -13.77
C VAL A 147 -7.57 -8.29 -13.12
N GLY A 148 -7.49 -7.07 -13.69
CA GLY A 148 -8.13 -5.86 -13.17
C GLY A 148 -9.63 -6.01 -12.89
N PRO A 149 -10.22 -5.09 -12.10
CA PRO A 149 -11.62 -5.16 -11.69
C PRO A 149 -12.53 -4.97 -12.91
N GLY A 150 -12.87 -6.06 -13.58
CA GLY A 150 -13.84 -6.11 -14.66
C GLY A 150 -13.43 -5.27 -15.88
N THR A 151 -13.04 -5.96 -16.95
CA THR A 151 -13.56 -5.61 -18.28
C THR A 151 -15.08 -5.42 -18.17
N LYS A 152 -15.50 -4.17 -17.93
CA LYS A 152 -16.78 -3.67 -18.41
C LYS A 152 -16.63 -3.55 -19.94
N ASP A 153 -16.79 -4.67 -20.62
CA ASP A 153 -17.36 -4.65 -21.97
C ASP A 153 -18.84 -4.23 -21.76
N ALA A 154 -19.26 -3.08 -22.29
CA ALA A 154 -19.71 -2.85 -23.67
C ALA A 154 -21.16 -3.32 -23.85
#